data_AF-A0A1H8ZVR8-F1
#
_entry.id   AF-A0A1H8ZVR8-F1
#
_cell.length_a   1.000
_cell.length_b   1.000
_cell.length_c   1.000
_cell.angle_alpha   90.00
_cell.angle_beta   90.00
_cell.angle_gamma   90.00
#
_symmetry.space_group_name_H-M   'P 1'
#
loop_
_entity.id
_entity.type
_entity.pdbx_description
1 polymer ?
#
loop_
_entity_poly.entity_id
_entity_poly.type
_entity_poly.pdbx_seq_one_letter_code
_entity_poly.pdbx_strand_id
1 'polypeptide(L)'
;MVLYGLRGVGKTVLLAELAKQARDRAWVTAKFEAGSGKALRPSLGEALHGPLSDLARPGVGTRVLRALKTALSFKASYDTAGTWNFGLDLTGQPSGGADTGSIEADVSKLMRDVSAAAGEEGVGLALLVDEAQDLTSEELTALCAAIHLAGQDGWPLLVGLAGLPSLPRILAEAKSYSERLFEFEHIRELDEDLARSAVVEPAEAEDVAWEPDALALVIRETSGYPYFLQQLGQDTWNLAEGSPITLADARAGAERGRAALDTGFFRARWDRATRAEQRYLRAMAQDGDAGSQSGTVAERLGRKVTALGPVRASLIAKGLVYAPEHGVVAFTVPGMAAFVTRQSAENGA
;
A
#
# COMPACT_ATOMS: atom_id res chain seq x y z
N MET A 1 6.35 12.47 -1.23
CA MET A 1 6.44 11.77 0.07
C MET A 1 6.41 10.26 -0.13
N VAL A 2 6.99 9.51 0.80
CA VAL A 2 7.00 8.05 0.86
C VAL A 2 6.56 7.62 2.26
N LEU A 3 5.42 6.93 2.36
CA LEU A 3 4.88 6.36 3.60
C LEU A 3 5.30 4.89 3.67
N TYR A 4 6.14 4.50 4.64
CA TYR A 4 6.59 3.10 4.75
C TYR A 4 6.31 2.53 6.13
N GLY A 5 6.11 1.22 6.21
CA GLY A 5 5.74 0.55 7.46
C GLY A 5 5.14 -0.82 7.22
N LEU A 6 4.83 -1.58 8.28
CA LEU A 6 4.22 -2.90 8.17
C LEU A 6 2.82 -2.83 7.54
N ARG A 7 2.29 -3.96 7.04
CA ARG A 7 0.90 -3.99 6.57
C ARG A 7 -0.02 -3.69 7.76
N GLY A 8 -1.17 -3.06 7.51
CA GLY A 8 -2.18 -2.75 8.53
C GLY A 8 -1.89 -1.56 9.46
N VAL A 9 -0.76 -0.85 9.30
CA VAL A 9 -0.45 0.39 10.04
C VAL A 9 -1.15 1.65 9.49
N GLY A 10 -2.04 1.52 8.49
CA GLY A 10 -2.85 2.65 8.00
C GLY A 10 -2.30 3.42 6.78
N LYS A 11 -1.18 3.00 6.17
CA LYS A 11 -0.61 3.68 4.98
C LYS A 11 -1.61 3.86 3.83
N THR A 12 -2.36 2.82 3.49
CA THR A 12 -3.39 2.86 2.43
C THR A 12 -4.51 3.84 2.74
N VAL A 13 -4.87 3.97 4.02
CA VAL A 13 -5.87 4.92 4.53
C VAL A 13 -5.33 6.34 4.39
N LEU A 14 -4.08 6.59 4.78
CA LEU A 14 -3.42 7.89 4.59
C LEU A 14 -3.35 8.27 3.10
N LEU A 15 -2.97 7.36 2.21
CA LEU A 15 -3.02 7.61 0.76
C LEU A 15 -4.45 7.86 0.26
N ALA A 16 -5.46 7.18 0.81
CA ALA A 16 -6.86 7.43 0.44
C ALA A 16 -7.32 8.83 0.85
N GLU A 17 -6.91 9.28 2.03
CA GLU A 17 -7.22 10.61 2.54
C GLU A 17 -6.51 11.70 1.72
N LEU A 18 -5.23 11.51 1.37
CA LEU A 18 -4.53 12.40 0.43
C LEU A 18 -5.24 12.47 -0.93
N ALA A 19 -5.71 11.33 -1.44
CA ALA A 19 -6.46 11.28 -2.70
C ALA A 19 -7.79 12.03 -2.61
N LYS A 20 -8.48 11.93 -1.46
CA LYS A 20 -9.72 12.65 -1.19
C LYS A 20 -9.47 14.16 -1.16
N GLN A 21 -8.48 14.61 -0.38
CA GLN A 21 -8.12 16.04 -0.31
C GLN A 21 -7.69 16.62 -1.67
N ALA A 22 -6.97 15.83 -2.49
CA ALA A 22 -6.62 16.24 -3.85
C ALA A 22 -7.87 16.44 -4.72
N ARG A 23 -8.81 15.48 -4.70
CA ARG A 23 -10.09 15.60 -5.42
C ARG A 23 -10.97 16.75 -4.92
N ASP A 24 -11.03 16.98 -3.61
CA ASP A 24 -11.78 18.08 -3.01
C ASP A 24 -11.21 19.44 -3.46
N ARG A 25 -9.93 19.50 -3.82
CA ARG A 25 -9.26 20.65 -4.45
C ARG A 25 -9.26 20.62 -5.98
N ALA A 26 -10.06 19.73 -6.58
CA ALA A 26 -10.18 19.52 -8.02
C ALA A 26 -8.87 19.11 -8.75
N TRP A 27 -7.90 18.51 -8.04
CA TRP A 27 -6.70 17.97 -8.68
C TRP A 27 -7.02 16.69 -9.46
N VAL A 28 -6.36 16.54 -10.61
CA VAL A 28 -6.39 15.29 -11.36
C VAL A 28 -5.69 14.24 -10.52
N THR A 29 -6.41 13.22 -10.05
CA THR A 29 -5.90 12.27 -9.05
C THR A 29 -5.82 10.87 -9.63
N ALA A 30 -4.62 10.33 -9.78
CA ALA A 30 -4.36 8.94 -10.13
C ALA A 30 -3.94 8.16 -8.89
N LYS A 31 -4.75 7.20 -8.46
CA LYS A 31 -4.43 6.28 -7.36
C LYS A 31 -4.52 4.84 -7.82
N PHE A 32 -3.49 4.02 -7.57
CA PHE A 32 -3.52 2.58 -7.83
C PHE A 32 -2.60 1.79 -6.88
N GLU A 33 -2.78 0.47 -6.84
CA GLU A 33 -1.94 -0.48 -6.10
C GLU A 33 -1.01 -1.23 -7.07
N ALA A 34 0.29 -1.19 -6.79
CA ALA A 34 1.29 -1.96 -7.55
C ALA A 34 1.22 -3.46 -7.21
N GLY A 35 1.75 -4.32 -8.09
CA GLY A 35 1.76 -5.77 -7.85
C GLY A 35 0.42 -6.48 -8.08
N SER A 36 -0.65 -5.76 -8.42
CA SER A 36 -2.01 -6.28 -8.72
C SER A 36 -2.13 -7.03 -10.06
N GLY A 37 -1.01 -7.50 -10.62
CA GLY A 37 -0.93 -8.19 -11.91
C GLY A 37 -0.88 -7.26 -13.13
N LYS A 38 -0.84 -5.95 -12.93
CA LYS A 38 -0.70 -4.93 -13.98
C LYS A 38 0.63 -4.20 -13.85
N ALA A 39 1.26 -3.91 -14.99
CA ALA A 39 2.43 -3.03 -15.05
C ALA A 39 2.05 -1.56 -14.75
N LEU A 40 3.05 -0.72 -14.56
CA LEU A 40 2.91 0.71 -14.27
C LEU A 40 2.10 1.44 -15.36
N ARG A 41 2.40 1.19 -16.64
CA ARG A 41 1.74 1.92 -17.74
C ARG A 41 0.23 1.67 -17.80
N PRO A 42 -0.28 0.43 -17.87
CA PRO A 42 -1.72 0.19 -17.85
C PRO A 42 -2.39 0.76 -16.59
N SER A 43 -1.74 0.63 -15.42
CA SER A 43 -2.28 1.13 -14.16
C SER A 43 -2.44 2.66 -14.16
N LEU A 44 -1.46 3.40 -14.69
CA LEU A 44 -1.54 4.85 -14.87
C LEU A 44 -2.66 5.23 -15.85
N GLY A 45 -2.73 4.57 -17.01
CA GLY A 45 -3.76 4.85 -18.01
C GLY A 45 -5.18 4.64 -17.49
N GLU A 46 -5.40 3.57 -16.72
CA GLU A 46 -6.68 3.28 -16.08
C GLU A 46 -7.02 4.28 -14.96
N ALA A 47 -6.07 4.56 -14.07
CA ALA A 47 -6.27 5.49 -12.95
C ALA A 47 -6.53 6.94 -13.40
N LEU A 48 -5.99 7.33 -14.55
CA LEU A 48 -6.18 8.67 -15.13
C LEU A 48 -7.42 8.79 -16.01
N HIS A 49 -8.02 7.68 -16.42
CA HIS A 49 -9.12 7.69 -17.39
C HIS A 49 -10.31 8.53 -16.91
N GLY A 50 -10.89 8.17 -15.76
CA GLY A 50 -12.02 8.91 -15.17
C GLY A 50 -11.70 10.39 -14.93
N PRO A 51 -10.64 10.72 -14.16
CA PRO A 51 -10.27 12.10 -13.88
C PRO A 51 -10.06 12.97 -15.12
N LEU A 52 -9.46 12.43 -16.19
CA LEU A 52 -9.27 13.17 -17.43
C LEU A 52 -10.56 13.29 -18.25
N SER A 53 -11.42 12.28 -18.22
CA SER A 53 -12.75 12.34 -18.85
C SER A 53 -13.63 13.43 -18.22
N ASP A 54 -13.58 13.62 -16.90
CA ASP A 54 -14.31 14.68 -16.21
C ASP A 54 -13.83 16.09 -16.60
N LEU A 55 -12.54 16.18 -16.96
CA LEU A 55 -11.91 17.41 -17.47
C LEU A 55 -12.29 17.67 -18.94
N ALA A 56 -12.72 16.65 -19.68
CA ALA A 56 -13.04 16.73 -21.10
C ALA A 56 -14.43 17.34 -21.33
N ARG A 57 -14.49 18.65 -21.62
CA ARG A 57 -15.73 19.39 -21.93
C ARG A 57 -15.70 20.00 -23.34
N PRO A 58 -16.84 20.25 -23.99
CA PRO A 58 -16.87 20.96 -25.27
C PRO A 58 -16.16 22.32 -25.15
N GLY A 59 -15.18 22.60 -26.01
CA GLY A 59 -14.37 23.83 -25.98
C GLY A 59 -13.08 23.77 -25.15
N VAL A 60 -12.71 22.58 -24.64
CA VAL A 60 -11.47 22.35 -23.91
C VAL A 60 -10.20 22.65 -24.72
N GLY A 61 -9.18 23.18 -24.03
CA GLY A 61 -7.88 23.52 -24.61
C GLY A 61 -7.09 22.31 -25.17
N THR A 62 -6.16 22.61 -26.08
CA THR A 62 -5.37 21.58 -26.80
C THR A 62 -4.46 20.75 -25.89
N ARG A 63 -4.05 21.25 -24.71
CA ARG A 63 -3.22 20.49 -23.76
C ARG A 63 -4.00 19.39 -23.06
N VAL A 64 -5.25 19.63 -22.67
CA VAL A 64 -6.13 18.61 -22.08
C VAL A 64 -6.42 17.49 -23.09
N LEU A 65 -6.69 17.84 -24.35
CA LEU A 65 -6.87 16.83 -25.42
C LEU A 65 -5.60 15.98 -25.62
N ARG A 66 -4.41 16.59 -25.51
CA ARG A 66 -3.13 15.88 -25.56
C ARG A 66 -2.93 14.96 -24.35
N ALA A 67 -3.26 15.43 -23.15
CA ALA A 67 -3.19 14.64 -21.91
C ALA A 67 -4.09 13.41 -21.99
N LEU A 68 -5.35 13.58 -22.41
CA LEU A 68 -6.30 12.51 -22.69
C LEU A 68 -5.73 11.49 -23.69
N LYS A 69 -5.21 11.96 -24.82
CA LYS A 69 -4.62 11.07 -25.85
C LYS A 69 -3.41 10.28 -25.33
N THR A 70 -2.59 10.89 -24.47
CA THR A 70 -1.41 10.26 -23.87
C THR A 70 -1.79 9.22 -22.81
N ALA A 71 -2.79 9.49 -21.97
CA ALA A 71 -3.30 8.51 -21.02
C ALA A 71 -3.99 7.32 -21.71
N LEU A 72 -4.72 7.59 -22.79
CA LEU A 72 -5.39 6.54 -23.57
C LEU A 72 -4.39 5.62 -24.28
N SER A 73 -3.25 6.13 -24.76
CA SER A 73 -2.24 5.26 -25.39
C SER A 73 -1.69 4.23 -24.42
N PHE A 74 -1.54 4.58 -23.14
CA PHE A 74 -1.11 3.65 -22.08
C PHE A 74 -2.12 2.52 -21.80
N LYS A 75 -3.42 2.79 -21.96
CA LYS A 75 -4.49 1.79 -21.81
C LYS A 75 -4.63 0.92 -23.07
N ALA A 76 -4.52 1.51 -24.25
CA ALA A 76 -4.62 0.82 -25.54
C ALA A 76 -3.47 -0.17 -25.79
N SER A 77 -2.27 0.05 -25.21
CA SER A 77 -1.18 -0.94 -25.25
C SER A 77 -1.55 -2.30 -24.63
N TYR A 78 -2.65 -2.38 -23.88
CA TYR A 78 -3.12 -3.61 -23.22
C TYR A 78 -4.38 -4.22 -23.86
N ASP A 79 -5.17 -3.46 -24.63
CA ASP A 79 -6.43 -3.92 -25.22
C ASP A 79 -6.42 -3.77 -26.75
N THR A 80 -6.43 -4.91 -27.45
CA THR A 80 -6.45 -5.00 -28.92
C THR A 80 -7.76 -4.54 -29.57
N ALA A 81 -8.82 -4.23 -28.80
CA ALA A 81 -10.11 -3.79 -29.32
C ALA A 81 -10.19 -2.28 -29.63
N GLY A 82 -9.05 -1.59 -29.71
CA GLY A 82 -8.86 -0.14 -29.74
C GLY A 82 -9.84 0.70 -30.59
N THR A 83 -11.00 1.03 -30.04
CA THR A 83 -11.83 2.15 -30.51
C THR A 83 -12.54 2.78 -29.31
N TRP A 84 -12.17 4.01 -28.96
CA TRP A 84 -12.80 4.77 -27.89
C TRP A 84 -13.37 6.08 -28.46
N ASN A 85 -14.69 6.26 -28.35
CA ASN A 85 -15.39 7.46 -28.78
C ASN A 85 -15.79 8.29 -27.55
N PHE A 86 -15.15 9.43 -27.36
CA PHE A 86 -15.53 10.43 -26.35
C PHE A 86 -16.42 11.55 -26.90
N GLY A 87 -16.96 11.40 -28.12
CA GLY A 87 -17.66 12.50 -28.81
C GLY A 87 -16.76 13.70 -29.14
N LEU A 88 -15.44 13.57 -28.93
CA LEU A 88 -14.41 14.56 -29.21
C LEU A 88 -13.52 14.03 -30.33
N ASP A 89 -13.32 14.83 -31.37
CA ASP A 89 -12.43 14.50 -32.48
C ASP A 89 -10.96 14.70 -32.07
N LEU A 90 -10.24 13.60 -31.86
CA LEU A 90 -8.81 13.58 -31.50
C LEU A 90 -7.90 13.32 -32.70
N THR A 91 -8.45 13.24 -33.93
CA THR A 91 -7.72 12.87 -35.15
C THR A 91 -6.68 13.92 -35.56
N GLY A 92 -6.90 15.19 -35.23
CA GLY A 92 -5.99 16.31 -35.55
C GLY A 92 -4.91 16.63 -34.50
N GLN A 93 -4.89 15.96 -33.35
CA GLN A 93 -3.87 16.20 -32.32
C GLN A 93 -2.58 15.40 -32.62
N PRO A 94 -1.37 15.90 -32.30
CA PRO A 94 -0.13 15.14 -32.44
C PRO A 94 -0.25 13.75 -31.80
N SER A 95 0.50 12.75 -32.29
CA SER A 95 0.45 11.40 -31.71
C SER A 95 0.68 11.48 -30.20
N GLY A 96 -0.05 10.65 -29.43
CA GLY A 96 0.08 10.59 -27.98
C GLY A 96 1.50 10.26 -27.51
N GLY A 97 2.40 9.87 -28.41
CA GLY A 97 3.87 9.85 -28.26
C GLY A 97 4.40 9.07 -27.06
N ALA A 98 3.54 8.28 -26.42
CA ALA A 98 3.75 7.52 -25.21
C ALA A 98 3.80 6.01 -25.54
N ASP A 99 4.45 5.71 -26.67
CA ASP A 99 4.64 4.37 -27.23
C ASP A 99 6.03 4.28 -27.88
N THR A 100 7.02 4.90 -27.23
CA THR A 100 8.40 4.97 -27.73
C THR A 100 9.19 3.68 -27.47
N GLY A 101 8.62 2.75 -26.70
CA GLY A 101 9.28 1.55 -26.20
C GLY A 101 10.13 1.77 -24.93
N SER A 102 10.32 3.03 -24.48
CA SER A 102 11.02 3.37 -23.23
C SER A 102 10.03 3.76 -22.14
N ILE A 103 9.97 2.99 -21.04
CA ILE A 103 9.06 3.29 -19.93
C ILE A 103 9.36 4.65 -19.28
N GLU A 104 10.62 5.05 -19.23
CA GLU A 104 11.05 6.31 -18.64
C GLU A 104 10.53 7.51 -19.45
N ALA A 105 10.72 7.48 -20.77
CA ALA A 105 10.24 8.53 -21.66
C ALA A 105 8.71 8.63 -21.65
N ASP A 106 8.05 7.47 -21.72
CA ASP A 106 6.61 7.39 -21.81
C ASP A 106 5.94 7.88 -20.50
N VAL A 107 6.43 7.46 -19.33
CA VAL A 107 5.90 7.90 -18.01
C VAL A 107 6.15 9.39 -17.80
N SER A 108 7.35 9.88 -18.13
CA SER A 108 7.69 11.30 -18.03
C SER A 108 6.79 12.17 -18.91
N LYS A 109 6.54 11.73 -20.15
CA LYS A 109 5.63 12.42 -21.08
C LYS A 109 4.21 12.47 -20.55
N LEU A 110 3.68 11.35 -20.05
CA LEU A 110 2.33 11.30 -19.48
C LEU A 110 2.19 12.26 -18.31
N MET A 111 3.11 12.20 -17.35
CA MET A 111 3.09 13.08 -16.18
C MET A 111 3.20 14.55 -16.58
N ARG A 112 4.05 14.88 -17.56
CA ARG A 112 4.16 16.24 -18.13
C ARG A 112 2.87 16.72 -18.76
N ASP A 113 2.31 15.94 -19.68
CA ASP A 113 1.14 16.36 -20.44
C ASP A 113 -0.07 16.54 -19.53
N VAL A 114 -0.27 15.63 -18.57
CA VAL A 114 -1.37 15.70 -17.60
C VAL A 114 -1.18 16.84 -16.61
N SER A 115 0.01 17.02 -16.03
CA SER A 115 0.26 18.12 -15.09
C SER A 115 0.19 19.48 -15.78
N ALA A 116 0.69 19.61 -17.02
CA ALA A 116 0.59 20.85 -17.79
C ALA A 116 -0.87 21.20 -18.15
N ALA A 117 -1.69 20.19 -18.48
CA ALA A 117 -3.12 20.37 -18.71
C ALA A 117 -3.86 20.79 -17.44
N ALA A 118 -3.60 20.11 -16.31
CA ALA A 118 -4.15 20.47 -15.01
C ALA A 118 -3.75 21.90 -14.58
N GLY A 119 -2.50 22.28 -14.86
CA GLY A 119 -1.97 23.61 -14.53
C GLY A 119 -2.64 24.75 -15.29
N GLU A 120 -3.15 24.54 -16.51
CA GLU A 120 -3.94 25.56 -17.23
C GLU A 120 -5.25 25.90 -16.51
N GLU A 121 -5.80 24.94 -15.77
CA GLU A 121 -7.02 25.09 -14.97
C GLU A 121 -6.70 25.50 -13.51
N GLY A 122 -5.44 25.83 -13.20
CA GLY A 122 -5.00 26.25 -11.87
C GLY A 122 -4.92 25.12 -10.83
N VAL A 123 -4.95 23.85 -11.27
CA VAL A 123 -4.85 22.65 -10.42
C VAL A 123 -3.61 21.83 -10.77
N GLY A 124 -3.41 20.70 -10.09
CA GLY A 124 -2.26 19.82 -10.32
C GLY A 124 -2.64 18.35 -10.55
N LEU A 125 -1.60 17.52 -10.76
CA LEU A 125 -1.69 16.06 -10.79
C LEU A 125 -1.25 15.50 -9.44
N ALA A 126 -2.11 14.69 -8.80
CA ALA A 126 -1.75 13.86 -7.66
C ALA A 126 -1.58 12.40 -8.11
N LEU A 127 -0.36 11.88 -8.01
CA LEU A 127 -0.02 10.49 -8.31
C LEU A 127 0.26 9.72 -7.02
N LEU A 128 -0.59 8.74 -6.72
CA LEU A 128 -0.58 8.00 -5.46
C LEU A 128 -0.45 6.50 -5.73
N VAL A 129 0.66 5.90 -5.33
CA VAL A 129 0.98 4.49 -5.60
C VAL A 129 1.08 3.73 -4.29
N ASP A 130 0.16 2.80 -4.06
CA ASP A 130 0.24 1.88 -2.93
C ASP A 130 1.04 0.62 -3.29
N GLU A 131 1.59 -0.04 -2.28
CA GLU A 131 2.48 -1.21 -2.40
C GLU A 131 3.63 -1.01 -3.41
N ALA A 132 4.18 0.21 -3.47
CA ALA A 132 5.15 0.64 -4.49
C ALA A 132 6.43 -0.23 -4.56
N GLN A 133 6.73 -1.02 -3.51
CA GLN A 133 7.84 -1.98 -3.55
C GLN A 133 7.61 -3.14 -4.54
N ASP A 134 6.36 -3.34 -4.98
CA ASP A 134 5.98 -4.39 -5.93
C ASP A 134 6.09 -3.93 -7.39
N LEU A 135 6.45 -2.66 -7.62
CA LEU A 135 6.91 -2.20 -8.94
C LEU A 135 8.27 -2.82 -9.28
N THR A 136 8.48 -3.11 -10.55
CA THR A 136 9.78 -3.58 -11.04
C THR A 136 10.85 -2.49 -10.90
N SER A 137 12.13 -2.89 -10.89
CA SER A 137 13.25 -1.95 -10.86
C SER A 137 13.23 -0.95 -12.03
N GLU A 138 12.76 -1.38 -13.20
CA GLU A 138 12.65 -0.55 -14.39
C GLU A 138 11.51 0.48 -14.24
N GLU A 139 10.36 0.07 -13.70
CA GLU A 139 9.22 0.95 -13.42
C GLU A 139 9.54 2.00 -12.35
N LEU A 140 10.20 1.59 -11.27
CA LEU A 140 10.65 2.52 -10.22
C LEU A 140 11.68 3.52 -10.74
N THR A 141 12.59 3.06 -11.59
CA THR A 141 13.58 3.91 -12.29
C THR A 141 12.87 4.97 -13.13
N ALA A 142 11.90 4.56 -13.95
CA ALA A 142 11.11 5.44 -14.79
C ALA A 142 10.32 6.47 -13.97
N LEU A 143 9.66 6.02 -12.90
CA LEU A 143 8.91 6.89 -12.01
C LEU A 143 9.81 7.93 -11.33
N CYS A 144 10.95 7.52 -10.78
CA CYS A 144 11.90 8.42 -10.13
C CYS A 144 12.48 9.46 -11.12
N ALA A 145 12.80 9.04 -12.34
CA ALA A 145 13.28 9.94 -13.38
C ALA A 145 12.22 11.00 -13.76
N ALA A 146 10.96 10.58 -13.95
CA ALA A 146 9.86 11.49 -14.24
C ALA A 146 9.62 12.50 -13.11
N ILE A 147 9.69 12.06 -11.85
CA ILE A 147 9.55 12.93 -10.67
C ILE A 147 10.70 13.92 -10.57
N HIS A 148 11.92 13.48 -10.86
CA HIS A 148 13.09 14.36 -10.86
C HIS A 148 12.96 15.47 -11.90
N LEU A 149 12.55 15.13 -13.13
CA LEU A 149 12.28 16.10 -14.19
C LEU A 149 11.15 17.07 -13.78
N ALA A 150 10.06 16.55 -13.19
CA ALA A 150 8.96 17.35 -12.71
C ALA A 150 9.39 18.40 -11.67
N GLY A 151 10.29 18.03 -10.76
CA GLY A 151 10.87 18.95 -9.78
C GLY A 151 11.77 20.02 -10.40
N GLN A 152 12.58 19.67 -11.41
CA GLN A 152 13.45 20.62 -12.12
C GLN A 152 12.65 21.64 -12.94
N ASP A 153 11.60 21.17 -13.61
CA ASP A 153 10.77 21.98 -14.51
C ASP A 153 9.58 22.64 -13.80
N GLY A 154 9.39 22.40 -12.50
CA GLY A 154 8.32 22.99 -11.70
C GLY A 154 6.92 22.55 -12.09
N TRP A 155 6.71 21.27 -12.44
CA TRP A 155 5.39 20.76 -12.79
C TRP A 155 4.46 20.77 -11.56
N PRO A 156 3.15 21.09 -11.71
CA PRO A 156 2.18 21.02 -10.64
C PRO A 156 1.84 19.55 -10.33
N LEU A 157 2.76 18.88 -9.63
CA LEU A 157 2.74 17.46 -9.37
C LEU A 157 2.91 17.18 -7.86
N LEU A 158 2.03 16.33 -7.33
CA LEU A 158 2.17 15.72 -6.02
C LEU A 158 2.37 14.22 -6.21
N VAL A 159 3.36 13.65 -5.53
CA VAL A 159 3.58 12.20 -5.52
C VAL A 159 3.59 11.65 -4.10
N GLY A 160 2.77 10.63 -3.87
CA GLY A 160 2.73 9.83 -2.65
C GLY A 160 2.95 8.36 -2.97
N LEU A 161 3.98 7.76 -2.38
CA LEU A 161 4.21 6.32 -2.46
C LEU A 161 3.94 5.70 -1.10
N ALA A 162 3.33 4.51 -1.06
CA ALA A 162 3.24 3.72 0.15
C ALA A 162 3.81 2.32 -0.06
N GLY A 163 4.38 1.74 0.99
CA GLY A 163 4.90 0.37 0.89
C GLY A 163 5.47 -0.22 2.18
N LEU A 164 6.05 -1.40 2.04
CA LEU A 164 6.70 -2.12 3.12
C LEU A 164 7.95 -1.38 3.64
N PRO A 165 8.49 -1.73 4.82
CA PRO A 165 9.67 -1.06 5.36
C PRO A 165 10.93 -1.16 4.49
N SER A 166 10.94 -2.07 3.51
CA SER A 166 12.01 -2.19 2.50
C SER A 166 11.94 -1.13 1.40
N LEU A 167 10.83 -0.40 1.25
CA LEU A 167 10.61 0.55 0.14
C LEU A 167 11.70 1.63 0.05
N PRO A 168 12.15 2.29 1.14
CA PRO A 168 13.22 3.29 1.06
C PRO A 168 14.51 2.74 0.44
N ARG A 169 14.92 1.52 0.84
CA ARG A 169 16.09 0.84 0.27
C ARG A 169 15.89 0.52 -1.22
N ILE A 170 14.72 0.01 -1.58
CA ILE A 170 14.38 -0.35 -2.97
C ILE A 170 14.42 0.89 -3.87
N LEU A 171 13.94 2.05 -3.39
CA LEU A 171 14.03 3.32 -4.12
C LEU A 171 15.48 3.79 -4.28
N ALA A 172 16.29 3.70 -3.22
CA ALA A 172 17.71 4.05 -3.25
C ALA A 172 18.51 3.19 -4.24
N GLU A 173 18.19 1.89 -4.31
CA GLU A 173 18.78 0.95 -5.28
C GLU A 173 18.37 1.26 -6.72
N ALA A 174 17.13 1.71 -6.96
CA ALA A 174 16.64 2.07 -8.29
C ALA A 174 17.30 3.35 -8.85
N LYS A 175 17.43 4.41 -8.03
CA LYS A 175 18.16 5.64 -8.36
C LYS A 175 18.84 6.20 -7.12
N SER A 176 20.15 6.43 -7.21
CA SER A 176 20.97 6.91 -6.09
C SER A 176 20.56 8.27 -5.51
N TYR A 177 19.89 9.13 -6.29
CA TYR A 177 19.41 10.43 -5.83
C TYR A 177 17.98 10.41 -5.26
N SER A 178 17.32 9.25 -5.22
CA SER A 178 15.94 9.13 -4.70
C SER A 178 15.81 9.55 -3.24
N GLU A 179 16.88 9.43 -2.44
CA GLU A 179 16.95 9.92 -1.06
C GLU A 179 16.68 11.42 -0.93
N ARG A 180 16.88 12.19 -2.00
CA ARG A 180 16.63 13.65 -2.06
C ARG A 180 15.34 14.01 -2.80
N LEU A 181 14.73 13.04 -3.47
CA LEU A 181 13.47 13.24 -4.19
C LEU A 181 12.25 13.17 -3.28
N PHE A 182 12.37 12.45 -2.16
CA PHE A 182 11.24 12.14 -1.30
C PHE A 182 11.52 12.47 0.16
N GLU A 183 10.49 12.95 0.84
CA GLU A 183 10.39 12.88 2.29
C GLU A 183 9.88 11.49 2.69
N PHE A 184 10.57 10.85 3.64
CA PHE A 184 10.30 9.48 4.07
C PHE A 184 9.68 9.47 5.46
N GLU A 185 8.46 8.99 5.55
CA GLU A 185 7.70 8.90 6.79
C GLU A 185 7.49 7.44 7.19
N HIS A 186 8.05 7.08 8.36
CA HIS A 186 7.87 5.75 8.93
C HIS A 186 6.54 5.70 9.69
N ILE A 187 5.54 5.08 9.09
CA ILE A 187 4.25 4.84 9.72
C ILE A 187 4.36 3.60 10.60
N ARG A 188 4.19 3.81 11.90
CA ARG A 188 4.26 2.80 12.95
C ARG A 188 2.90 2.63 13.62
N GLU A 189 2.86 1.80 14.63
CA GLU A 189 1.75 1.70 15.57
C GLU A 189 1.42 3.08 16.17
N LEU A 190 0.14 3.28 16.51
CA LEU A 190 -0.31 4.49 17.20
C LEU A 190 0.31 4.51 18.60
N ASP A 191 0.76 5.69 19.02
CA ASP A 191 1.08 5.91 20.43
C ASP A 191 -0.19 5.82 21.28
N GLU A 192 -0.02 5.82 22.60
CA GLU A 192 -1.15 5.62 23.51
C GLU A 192 -2.24 6.69 23.33
N ASP A 193 -1.86 7.95 23.15
CA ASP A 193 -2.81 9.05 23.00
C ASP A 193 -3.63 8.93 21.71
N LEU A 194 -2.96 8.66 20.57
CA LEU A 194 -3.65 8.44 19.29
C LEU A 194 -4.48 7.15 19.30
N ALA A 195 -4.01 6.08 19.96
CA ALA A 195 -4.75 4.84 20.10
C ALA A 195 -6.02 5.04 20.96
N ARG A 196 -5.94 5.85 22.02
CA ARG A 196 -7.11 6.25 22.83
C ARG A 196 -8.10 7.02 21.98
N SER A 197 -7.65 8.08 21.30
CA SER A 197 -8.48 8.88 20.40
C SER A 197 -9.18 8.03 19.34
N ALA A 198 -8.45 7.10 18.70
CA ALA A 198 -9.00 6.24 17.66
C ALA A 198 -10.15 5.33 18.13
N VAL A 199 -10.25 5.04 19.42
CA VAL A 199 -11.32 4.22 20.02
C VAL A 199 -12.41 5.09 20.64
N VAL A 200 -12.03 6.17 21.32
CA VAL A 200 -12.93 7.02 22.09
C VAL A 200 -13.71 7.97 21.19
N GLU A 201 -13.07 8.63 20.23
CA GLU A 201 -13.74 9.66 19.40
C GLU A 201 -14.92 9.08 18.58
N PRO A 202 -14.81 7.90 17.94
CA PRO A 202 -15.95 7.30 17.27
C PRO A 202 -17.07 6.87 18.22
N ALA A 203 -16.74 6.48 19.46
CA ALA A 203 -17.72 6.10 20.47
C ALA A 203 -18.47 7.32 21.01
N GLU A 204 -17.76 8.41 21.29
CA GLU A 204 -18.35 9.67 21.76
C GLU A 204 -19.27 10.30 20.71
N ALA A 205 -18.95 10.16 19.42
CA ALA A 205 -19.82 10.61 18.34
C ALA A 205 -21.20 9.92 18.33
N GLU A 206 -21.32 8.77 18.98
CA GLU A 206 -22.54 7.98 19.15
C GLU A 206 -23.05 7.99 20.62
N ASP A 207 -22.60 8.97 21.43
CA ASP A 207 -22.94 9.13 22.84
C ASP A 207 -22.56 7.92 23.74
N VAL A 208 -21.54 7.15 23.35
CA VAL A 208 -21.02 6.00 24.10
C VAL A 208 -19.67 6.31 24.75
N ALA A 209 -19.54 5.96 26.03
CA ALA A 209 -18.31 6.13 26.80
C ALA A 209 -17.59 4.79 27.02
N TRP A 210 -16.29 4.86 27.33
CA TRP A 210 -15.47 3.71 27.73
C TRP A 210 -15.01 3.86 29.18
N GLU A 211 -15.02 2.78 29.95
CA GLU A 211 -14.28 2.74 31.20
C GLU A 211 -12.76 2.83 30.92
N PRO A 212 -11.98 3.57 31.74
CA PRO A 212 -10.54 3.70 31.54
C PRO A 212 -9.80 2.35 31.47
N ASP A 213 -10.20 1.38 32.29
CA ASP A 213 -9.58 0.05 32.32
C ASP A 213 -9.93 -0.80 31.09
N ALA A 214 -11.14 -0.62 30.53
CA ALA A 214 -11.58 -1.27 29.29
C ALA A 214 -10.74 -0.78 28.11
N LEU A 215 -10.57 0.54 28.00
CA LEU A 215 -9.75 1.17 26.97
C LEU A 215 -8.27 0.76 27.10
N ALA A 216 -7.71 0.80 28.31
CA ALA A 216 -6.34 0.39 28.57
C ALA A 216 -6.08 -1.07 28.22
N LEU A 217 -7.06 -1.96 28.45
CA LEU A 217 -6.99 -3.36 28.02
C LEU A 217 -6.87 -3.47 26.50
N VAL A 218 -7.79 -2.87 25.74
CA VAL A 218 -7.78 -2.95 24.27
C VAL A 218 -6.48 -2.39 23.68
N ILE A 219 -6.02 -1.23 24.15
CA ILE A 219 -4.77 -0.63 23.65
C ILE A 219 -3.56 -1.51 23.95
N ARG A 220 -3.48 -2.10 25.15
CA ARG A 220 -2.37 -2.98 25.51
C ARG A 220 -2.35 -4.25 24.66
N GLU A 221 -3.49 -4.92 24.49
CA GLU A 221 -3.59 -6.17 23.73
C GLU A 221 -3.29 -5.97 22.23
N THR A 222 -3.54 -4.77 21.71
CA THR A 222 -3.30 -4.41 20.30
C THR A 222 -1.94 -3.76 20.08
N SER A 223 -1.27 -3.33 21.16
CA SER A 223 0.00 -2.59 21.12
C SER A 223 -0.05 -1.39 20.17
N GLY A 224 -1.19 -0.70 20.09
CA GLY A 224 -1.37 0.46 19.22
C GLY A 224 -1.50 0.15 17.72
N TYR A 225 -1.48 -1.13 17.31
CA TYR A 225 -1.54 -1.49 15.90
C TYR A 225 -2.95 -1.24 15.33
N PRO A 226 -3.12 -0.31 14.35
CA PRO A 226 -4.43 0.21 13.93
C PRO A 226 -5.46 -0.86 13.55
N TYR A 227 -5.06 -1.86 12.78
CA TYR A 227 -5.99 -2.91 12.35
C TYR A 227 -6.46 -3.79 13.52
N PHE A 228 -5.61 -4.04 14.53
CA PHE A 228 -6.02 -4.78 15.72
C PHE A 228 -6.87 -3.92 16.66
N LEU A 229 -6.54 -2.63 16.80
CA LEU A 229 -7.39 -1.66 17.50
C LEU A 229 -8.79 -1.65 16.93
N GLN A 230 -8.93 -1.58 15.60
CA GLN A 230 -10.22 -1.61 14.95
C GLN A 230 -10.97 -2.93 15.20
N GLN A 231 -10.30 -4.07 15.06
CA GLN A 231 -10.94 -5.38 15.27
C GLN A 231 -11.40 -5.57 16.72
N LEU A 232 -10.51 -5.35 17.70
CA LEU A 232 -10.83 -5.56 19.11
C LEU A 232 -11.81 -4.49 19.63
N GLY A 233 -11.69 -3.25 19.16
CA GLY A 233 -12.65 -2.18 19.44
C GLY A 233 -14.04 -2.53 18.93
N GLN A 234 -14.15 -3.01 17.68
CA GLN A 234 -15.42 -3.45 17.09
C GLN A 234 -16.03 -4.65 17.83
N ASP A 235 -15.25 -5.69 18.15
CA ASP A 235 -15.77 -6.86 18.87
C ASP A 235 -16.18 -6.52 20.31
N THR A 236 -15.46 -5.61 20.97
CA THR A 236 -15.84 -5.10 22.28
C THR A 236 -17.15 -4.31 22.20
N TRP A 237 -17.25 -3.38 21.26
CA TRP A 237 -18.46 -2.58 21.01
C TRP A 237 -19.69 -3.47 20.76
N ASN A 238 -19.54 -4.48 19.91
CA ASN A 238 -20.65 -5.37 19.56
C ASN A 238 -21.12 -6.28 20.71
N LEU A 239 -20.29 -6.49 21.73
CA LEU A 239 -20.61 -7.31 22.89
C LEU A 239 -21.13 -6.48 24.06
N ALA A 240 -20.78 -5.21 24.13
CA ALA A 240 -21.25 -4.32 25.19
C ALA A 240 -22.78 -4.16 25.12
N GLU A 241 -23.45 -4.34 26.25
CA GLU A 241 -24.90 -4.20 26.36
C GLU A 241 -25.34 -2.74 26.58
N GLY A 242 -24.41 -1.85 26.90
CA GLY A 242 -24.69 -0.44 27.17
C GLY A 242 -23.44 0.42 27.38
N SER A 243 -23.68 1.69 27.69
CA SER A 243 -22.64 2.69 28.01
C SER A 243 -22.58 2.91 29.53
N PRO A 244 -21.37 3.03 30.13
CA PRO A 244 -20.06 2.90 29.49
C PRO A 244 -19.70 1.44 29.16
N ILE A 245 -18.89 1.25 28.12
CA ILE A 245 -18.27 -0.03 27.79
C ILE A 245 -17.31 -0.42 28.90
N THR A 246 -17.55 -1.59 29.51
CA THR A 246 -16.88 -2.01 30.74
C THR A 246 -15.63 -2.85 30.48
N LEU A 247 -14.81 -3.05 31.53
CA LEU A 247 -13.68 -3.98 31.47
C LEU A 247 -14.11 -5.42 31.13
N ALA A 248 -15.31 -5.84 31.55
CA ALA A 248 -15.83 -7.17 31.23
C ALA A 248 -16.10 -7.32 29.73
N ASP A 249 -16.71 -6.29 29.12
CA ASP A 249 -16.96 -6.23 27.69
C ASP A 249 -15.65 -6.27 26.91
N ALA A 250 -14.65 -5.49 27.33
CA ALA A 250 -13.33 -5.46 26.69
C ALA A 250 -12.57 -6.79 26.79
N ARG A 251 -12.72 -7.54 27.88
CA ARG A 251 -12.13 -8.90 27.99
C ARG A 251 -12.79 -9.86 27.00
N ALA A 252 -14.12 -9.87 26.96
CA ALA A 252 -14.86 -10.71 26.03
C ALA A 252 -14.59 -10.33 24.55
N GLY A 253 -14.55 -9.03 24.26
CA GLY A 253 -14.22 -8.46 22.97
C GLY A 253 -12.79 -8.78 22.53
N ALA A 254 -11.81 -8.69 23.44
CA ALA A 254 -10.43 -9.07 23.14
C ALA A 254 -10.27 -10.56 22.82
N GLU A 255 -10.94 -11.45 23.55
CA GLU A 255 -10.92 -12.89 23.24
C GLU A 255 -11.58 -13.18 21.89
N ARG A 256 -12.78 -12.62 21.65
CA ARG A 256 -13.49 -12.77 20.39
C ARG A 256 -12.70 -12.20 19.21
N GLY A 257 -12.14 -11.02 19.36
CA GLY A 257 -11.33 -10.37 18.32
C GLY A 257 -10.05 -11.12 18.02
N ARG A 258 -9.37 -11.66 19.04
CA ARG A 258 -8.21 -12.54 18.82
C ARG A 258 -8.60 -13.81 18.04
N ALA A 259 -9.73 -14.43 18.38
CA ALA A 259 -10.24 -15.58 17.63
C ALA A 259 -10.61 -15.23 16.18
N ALA A 260 -11.16 -14.03 15.95
CA ALA A 260 -11.46 -13.53 14.61
C ALA A 260 -10.18 -13.27 13.79
N LEU A 261 -9.13 -12.70 14.41
CA LEU A 261 -7.83 -12.53 13.79
C LEU A 261 -7.19 -13.89 13.44
N ASP A 262 -7.25 -14.87 14.35
CA ASP A 262 -6.70 -16.21 14.12
C ASP A 262 -7.42 -16.93 12.98
N THR A 263 -8.76 -16.93 12.96
CA THR A 263 -9.57 -17.66 11.96
C THR A 263 -9.68 -16.95 10.61
N GLY A 264 -9.57 -15.62 10.57
CA GLY A 264 -9.63 -14.82 9.35
C GLY A 264 -8.26 -14.32 8.92
N PHE A 265 -7.74 -13.32 9.63
CA PHE A 265 -6.58 -12.53 9.21
C PHE A 265 -5.28 -13.34 9.07
N PHE A 266 -4.93 -14.15 10.08
CA PHE A 266 -3.72 -14.97 10.06
C PHE A 266 -3.92 -16.25 9.26
N ARG A 267 -5.07 -16.90 9.40
CA ARG A 267 -5.40 -18.13 8.64
C ARG A 267 -5.37 -17.91 7.14
N ALA A 268 -5.97 -16.84 6.63
CA ALA A 268 -5.97 -16.56 5.19
C ALA A 268 -4.54 -16.37 4.63
N ARG A 269 -3.61 -15.81 5.43
CA ARG A 269 -2.20 -15.70 5.08
C ARG A 269 -1.49 -17.05 5.10
N TRP A 270 -1.77 -17.86 6.12
CA TRP A 270 -1.20 -19.20 6.28
C TRP A 270 -1.63 -20.19 5.19
N ASP A 271 -2.91 -20.17 4.81
CA ASP A 271 -3.47 -21.08 3.80
C ASP A 271 -3.00 -20.75 2.37
N ARG A 272 -2.59 -19.51 2.11
CA ARG A 272 -1.92 -19.11 0.86
C ARG A 272 -0.50 -19.68 0.73
N ALA A 273 0.10 -20.10 1.84
CA ALA A 273 1.45 -20.64 1.85
C ALA A 273 1.46 -22.12 1.46
N THR A 274 2.37 -22.52 0.58
CA THR A 274 2.56 -23.94 0.25
C THR A 274 3.13 -24.70 1.45
N ARG A 275 3.09 -26.04 1.46
CA ARG A 275 3.69 -26.84 2.56
C ARG A 275 5.18 -26.52 2.80
N ALA A 276 5.92 -26.21 1.74
CA ALA A 276 7.33 -25.83 1.87
C ALA A 276 7.50 -24.45 2.50
N GLU A 277 6.67 -23.51 2.11
CA GLU A 277 6.62 -22.16 2.67
C GLU A 277 6.14 -22.17 4.13
N GLN A 278 5.12 -22.96 4.48
CA GLN A 278 4.67 -23.15 5.86
C GLN A 278 5.79 -23.69 6.77
N ARG A 279 6.62 -24.62 6.29
CA ARG A 279 7.82 -25.04 7.03
C ARG A 279 8.81 -23.90 7.23
N TYR A 280 9.00 -23.05 6.22
CA TYR A 280 9.84 -21.86 6.32
C TYR A 280 9.31 -20.86 7.34
N LEU A 281 8.01 -20.54 7.31
CA LEU A 281 7.37 -19.66 8.28
C LEU A 281 7.47 -20.21 9.71
N ARG A 282 7.33 -21.53 9.92
CA ARG A 282 7.55 -22.17 11.23
C ARG A 282 8.98 -22.03 11.72
N ALA A 283 9.96 -22.18 10.83
CA ALA A 283 11.35 -21.99 11.18
C ALA A 283 11.65 -20.52 11.54
N MET A 284 10.96 -19.55 10.91
CA MET A 284 11.04 -18.13 11.29
C MET A 284 10.37 -17.82 12.63
N ALA A 285 9.18 -18.41 12.88
CA ALA A 285 8.36 -18.10 14.05
C ALA A 285 9.06 -18.31 15.40
N GLN A 286 10.13 -19.10 15.43
CA GLN A 286 10.97 -19.29 16.63
C GLN A 286 11.70 -18.02 17.10
N ASP A 287 11.93 -17.05 16.20
CA ASP A 287 12.60 -15.78 16.52
C ASP A 287 11.61 -14.63 16.80
N GLY A 288 10.30 -14.89 16.70
CA GLY A 288 9.27 -13.86 16.77
C GLY A 288 9.06 -13.11 15.45
N ASP A 289 8.37 -11.96 15.53
CA ASP A 289 7.91 -11.24 14.33
C ASP A 289 8.99 -10.35 13.68
N ALA A 290 9.94 -9.86 14.50
CA ALA A 290 10.93 -8.85 14.10
C ALA A 290 11.94 -9.35 13.06
N GLY A 291 12.11 -10.68 12.95
CA GLY A 291 12.81 -11.31 11.86
C GLY A 291 13.83 -12.37 12.26
N SER A 292 14.21 -13.15 11.27
CA SER A 292 15.14 -14.26 11.36
C SER A 292 16.30 -14.07 10.40
N GLN A 293 17.49 -14.49 10.83
CA GLN A 293 18.62 -14.62 9.91
C GLN A 293 18.35 -15.76 8.93
N SER A 294 18.53 -15.51 7.63
CA SER A 294 18.29 -16.49 6.57
C SER A 294 19.17 -17.75 6.75
N GLY A 295 20.37 -17.58 7.31
CA GLY A 295 21.25 -18.68 7.70
C GLY A 295 20.64 -19.56 8.79
N THR A 296 20.11 -18.96 9.85
CA THR A 296 19.45 -19.67 10.96
C THR A 296 18.20 -20.41 10.49
N VAL A 297 17.39 -19.80 9.62
CA VAL A 297 16.23 -20.48 9.02
C VAL A 297 16.69 -21.70 8.20
N ALA A 298 17.77 -21.56 7.44
CA ALA A 298 18.32 -22.64 6.63
C ALA A 298 18.88 -23.80 7.47
N GLU A 299 19.57 -23.48 8.56
CA GLU A 299 20.07 -24.44 9.56
C GLU A 299 18.92 -25.24 10.17
N ARG A 300 17.86 -24.57 10.66
CA ARG A 300 16.66 -25.21 11.22
C ARG A 300 15.96 -26.15 10.23
N LEU A 301 16.04 -25.84 8.94
CA LEU A 301 15.45 -26.63 7.86
C LEU A 301 16.39 -27.72 7.32
N GLY A 302 17.66 -27.77 7.77
CA GLY A 302 18.67 -28.68 7.24
C GLY A 302 18.93 -28.48 5.74
N ARG A 303 18.89 -27.22 5.26
CA ARG A 303 19.07 -26.86 3.85
C ARG A 303 20.12 -25.78 3.68
N LYS A 304 20.67 -25.65 2.48
CA LYS A 304 21.51 -24.50 2.11
C LYS A 304 20.63 -23.27 1.89
N VAL A 305 21.12 -22.09 2.28
CA VAL A 305 20.43 -20.80 2.06
C VAL A 305 20.03 -20.62 0.59
N THR A 306 20.94 -20.95 -0.34
CA THR A 306 20.70 -20.85 -1.78
C THR A 306 19.54 -21.72 -2.27
N ALA A 307 19.31 -22.88 -1.64
CA ALA A 307 18.20 -23.77 -1.98
C ALA A 307 16.84 -23.23 -1.49
N LEU A 308 16.83 -22.30 -0.55
CA LEU A 308 15.61 -21.66 -0.01
C LEU A 308 15.28 -20.34 -0.71
N GLY A 309 16.14 -19.86 -1.63
CA GLY A 309 15.93 -18.63 -2.39
C GLY A 309 14.55 -18.55 -3.06
N PRO A 310 14.11 -19.57 -3.83
CA PRO A 310 12.79 -19.57 -4.46
C PRO A 310 11.63 -19.54 -3.47
N VAL A 311 11.73 -20.27 -2.34
CA VAL A 311 10.69 -20.28 -1.29
C VAL A 311 10.57 -18.90 -0.66
N ARG A 312 11.71 -18.28 -0.30
CA ARG A 312 11.76 -16.92 0.24
C ARG A 312 11.18 -15.91 -0.75
N ALA A 313 11.57 -15.98 -2.03
CA ALA A 313 11.05 -15.08 -3.06
C ALA A 313 9.53 -15.22 -3.22
N SER A 314 9.00 -16.45 -3.20
CA SER A 314 7.55 -16.68 -3.27
C SER A 314 6.81 -16.14 -2.04
N LEU A 315 7.35 -16.29 -0.83
CA LEU A 315 6.78 -15.72 0.39
C LEU A 315 6.75 -14.18 0.35
N ILE A 316 7.80 -13.55 -0.18
CA ILE A 316 7.85 -12.10 -0.39
C ILE A 316 6.80 -11.66 -1.40
N ALA A 317 6.71 -12.34 -2.55
CA ALA A 317 5.71 -12.06 -3.58
C ALA A 317 4.26 -12.23 -3.08
N LYS A 318 4.02 -13.17 -2.15
CA LYS A 318 2.71 -13.33 -1.50
C LYS A 318 2.44 -12.26 -0.42
N GLY A 319 3.43 -11.44 -0.10
CA GLY A 319 3.35 -10.42 0.93
C GLY A 319 3.33 -10.96 2.35
N LEU A 320 3.79 -12.20 2.56
CA LEU A 320 3.80 -12.87 3.87
C LEU A 320 5.03 -12.50 4.69
N VAL A 321 6.16 -12.25 4.02
CA VAL A 321 7.42 -11.83 4.62
C VAL A 321 8.04 -10.71 3.81
N TYR A 322 8.97 -9.97 4.40
CA TYR A 322 9.79 -8.97 3.71
C TYR A 322 11.25 -9.06 4.17
N ALA A 323 12.13 -8.35 3.47
CA ALA A 323 13.56 -8.29 3.76
C ALA A 323 13.92 -6.90 4.31
N PRO A 324 13.98 -6.72 5.65
CA PRO A 324 14.34 -5.42 6.24
C PRO A 324 15.78 -5.03 5.88
N GLU A 325 16.69 -6.00 5.89
CA GLU A 325 18.10 -5.83 5.54
C GLU A 325 18.67 -7.09 4.86
N HIS A 326 19.91 -7.01 4.39
CA HIS A 326 20.54 -8.14 3.71
C HIS A 326 20.70 -9.34 4.66
N GLY A 327 20.26 -10.52 4.21
CA GLY A 327 20.34 -11.75 5.00
C GLY A 327 19.22 -11.93 6.02
N VAL A 328 18.36 -10.94 6.27
CA VAL A 328 17.24 -11.03 7.22
C VAL A 328 15.90 -11.17 6.51
N VAL A 329 14.97 -11.90 7.15
CA VAL A 329 13.58 -12.05 6.71
C VAL A 329 12.64 -11.87 7.89
N ALA A 330 11.59 -11.06 7.74
CA ALA A 330 10.64 -10.73 8.82
C ALA A 330 9.19 -10.84 8.34
N PHE A 331 8.24 -11.03 9.26
CA PHE A 331 6.82 -11.07 8.92
C PHE A 331 6.29 -9.68 8.56
N THR A 332 5.32 -9.60 7.65
CA THR A 332 4.75 -8.31 7.23
C THR A 332 3.66 -7.78 8.14
N VAL A 333 3.24 -8.56 9.14
CA VAL A 333 2.22 -8.24 10.13
C VAL A 333 2.65 -8.74 11.51
N PRO A 334 2.36 -8.01 12.59
CA PRO A 334 2.63 -8.46 13.95
C PRO A 334 1.72 -9.63 14.34
N GLY A 335 2.16 -10.45 15.30
CA GLY A 335 1.42 -11.59 15.84
C GLY A 335 1.46 -12.86 14.99
N MET A 336 2.05 -12.81 13.78
CA MET A 336 2.08 -13.96 12.87
C MET A 336 2.93 -15.10 13.43
N ALA A 337 4.08 -14.81 14.05
CA ALA A 337 4.94 -15.83 14.67
C ALA A 337 4.20 -16.59 15.78
N ALA A 338 3.43 -15.88 16.61
CA ALA A 338 2.62 -16.48 17.67
C ALA A 338 1.52 -17.38 17.08
N PHE A 339 0.82 -16.92 16.03
CA PHE A 339 -0.16 -17.74 15.31
C PHE A 339 0.47 -19.00 14.72
N VAL A 340 1.60 -18.87 14.01
CA VAL A 340 2.30 -20.01 13.38
C VAL A 340 2.73 -21.04 14.43
N THR A 341 3.20 -20.60 15.59
CA THR A 341 3.57 -21.48 16.71
C THR A 341 2.37 -22.29 17.21
N ARG A 342 1.18 -21.66 17.35
CA ARG A 342 -0.06 -22.38 17.73
C ARG A 342 -0.47 -23.43 16.70
N GLN A 343 -0.38 -23.10 15.41
CA GLN A 343 -0.69 -24.05 14.31
C GLN A 343 0.25 -25.27 14.27
N SER A 344 1.48 -25.12 14.77
CA SER A 344 2.43 -26.23 14.89
C SER A 344 2.08 -27.20 16.03
N ALA A 345 1.49 -26.72 17.12
CA ALA A 345 1.06 -27.57 18.23
C ALA A 345 -0.14 -28.45 17.84
N GLU A 346 -1.05 -27.95 17.01
CA GLU A 346 -2.25 -28.68 16.55
C GLU A 346 -1.96 -29.79 15.53
N ASN A 347 -0.89 -29.67 14.74
CA ASN A 347 -0.53 -30.65 13.70
C ASN A 347 0.54 -31.68 14.17
N GLY A 348 0.95 -31.60 15.44
CA GLY A 348 1.92 -32.49 16.07
C GLY A 348 1.31 -33.53 17.01
N ALA A 349 -0.02 -33.61 17.10
CA ALA A 349 -0.81 -34.61 17.81
C ALA A 349 -1.50 -35.55 16.81
#